data_AF-A0A818ZS59-F1
#
_entry.id   AF-A0A818ZS59-F1
#
_cell.length_a   1.000
_cell.length_b   1.000
_cell.length_c   1.000
_cell.angle_alpha   90.00
_cell.angle_beta   90.00
_cell.angle_gamma   90.00
#
_symmetry.space_group_name_H-M   'P 1'
#
loop_
_entity.id
_entity.type
_entity.pdbx_description
1 polymer ?
#
loop_
_entity_poly.entity_id
_entity_poly.type
_entity_poly.pdbx_seq_one_letter_code
_entity_poly.pdbx_strand_id
1 'polypeptide(L)'
;MKNHRRKHSEKTIENPTLISIGNSRIIMILSPIDRIRLNNIIHCYDQFSGEPSSSTYCPPSTVLCLRIDEFFNRKKPIFINFISYFKHLPELQTLNVDDQVSLIKQNIRLLIPLNYALLKTHINSKFRETPRIQTIGCINNVNLHEMFRSLSNSFVDFVTYDPVIVKLLVVILFFTANPLTTRSIYDPVQFKQLNNIKQIQSSYTELLWLYMLEKYGEQNAIILFTKMITKYLYLQIVIDGIDSIIRMNNDIDNIDSLMQSFLQLT
;
A
#
# COMPACT_ATOMS: atom_id res chain seq x y z
N MET A 1 0.40 -8.52 88.92
CA MET A 1 0.32 -9.44 87.77
C MET A 1 1.50 -9.19 86.84
N LYS A 2 2.17 -10.27 86.44
CA LYS A 2 3.41 -10.32 85.66
C LYS A 2 3.15 -10.30 84.15
N ASN A 3 4.22 -9.93 83.41
CA ASN A 3 4.57 -10.34 82.02
C ASN A 3 3.83 -9.64 80.86
N HIS A 4 4.42 -9.40 79.69
CA HIS A 4 5.80 -9.55 79.19
C HIS A 4 5.94 -8.69 77.91
N ARG A 5 7.13 -8.07 77.74
CA ARG A 5 7.59 -7.42 76.51
C ARG A 5 7.63 -8.41 75.34
N ARG A 6 7.18 -7.99 74.14
CA ARG A 6 7.64 -8.57 72.87
C ARG A 6 8.46 -7.52 72.12
N LYS A 7 9.76 -7.83 71.96
CA LYS A 7 10.68 -7.14 71.06
C LYS A 7 10.35 -7.56 69.63
N HIS A 8 10.07 -6.60 68.74
CA HIS A 8 10.07 -6.84 67.30
C HIS A 8 11.52 -6.88 66.81
N SER A 9 11.92 -7.99 66.17
CA SER A 9 13.18 -8.11 65.46
C SER A 9 13.04 -7.50 64.06
N GLU A 10 13.88 -6.54 63.75
CA GLU A 10 14.14 -6.07 62.38
C GLU A 10 14.65 -7.25 61.55
N LYS A 11 13.90 -7.63 60.51
CA LYS A 11 14.39 -8.49 59.44
C LYS A 11 14.86 -7.58 58.32
N THR A 12 16.17 -7.43 58.22
CA THR A 12 16.86 -6.91 57.05
C THR A 12 16.56 -7.84 55.87
N ILE A 13 15.75 -7.36 54.93
CA ILE A 13 15.53 -8.03 53.64
C ILE A 13 16.71 -7.62 52.76
N GLU A 14 17.70 -8.50 52.67
CA GLU A 14 18.71 -8.44 51.63
C GLU A 14 18.02 -8.72 50.29
N ASN A 15 17.84 -7.66 49.49
CA ASN A 15 17.38 -7.78 48.11
C ASN A 15 18.48 -8.45 47.27
N PRO A 16 18.25 -9.65 46.72
CA PRO A 16 19.21 -10.27 45.83
C PRO A 16 19.08 -9.69 44.43
N THR A 17 20.24 -9.43 43.83
CA THR A 17 20.48 -9.40 42.37
C THR A 17 19.72 -8.34 41.56
N LEU A 18 20.39 -7.20 41.38
CA LEU A 18 20.31 -6.40 40.16
C LEU A 18 20.58 -7.33 38.96
N ILE A 19 19.52 -7.77 38.28
CA ILE A 19 19.62 -8.35 36.95
C ILE A 19 20.06 -7.21 36.02
N SER A 20 21.35 -7.19 35.72
CA SER A 20 21.90 -6.46 34.59
C SER A 20 21.24 -7.00 33.32
N ILE A 21 20.15 -6.36 32.90
CA ILE A 21 19.62 -6.50 31.54
C ILE A 21 20.68 -5.90 30.63
N GLY A 22 21.57 -6.76 30.15
CA GLY A 22 22.54 -6.40 29.12
C GLY A 22 21.77 -5.91 27.91
N ASN A 23 21.84 -4.60 27.65
CA ASN A 23 21.38 -3.95 26.43
C ASN A 23 22.29 -4.36 25.25
N SER A 24 22.39 -5.66 24.98
CA SER A 24 22.89 -6.16 23.71
C SER A 24 21.83 -5.83 22.67
N ARG A 25 21.87 -4.59 22.16
CA ARG A 25 21.08 -4.19 20.99
C ARG A 25 21.48 -5.12 19.85
N ILE A 26 20.64 -6.12 19.58
CA ILE A 26 20.78 -6.95 18.39
C ILE A 26 20.57 -6.00 17.22
N ILE A 27 21.65 -5.68 16.52
CA ILE A 27 21.58 -4.91 15.28
C ILE A 27 20.99 -5.88 14.25
N MET A 28 19.70 -5.76 13.98
CA MET A 28 19.07 -6.47 12.86
C MET A 28 19.51 -5.79 11.57
N ILE A 29 20.27 -6.54 10.76
CA ILE A 29 20.78 -6.08 9.47
C ILE A 29 20.09 -6.91 8.39
N LEU A 30 19.62 -6.26 7.33
CA LEU A 30 19.12 -6.90 6.12
C LEU A 30 20.15 -7.86 5.57
N SER A 31 19.71 -9.09 5.30
CA SER A 31 20.54 -10.10 4.66
C SER A 31 20.94 -9.65 3.24
N PRO A 32 22.02 -10.19 2.66
CA PRO A 32 22.38 -9.90 1.27
C PRO A 32 21.25 -10.20 0.28
N ILE A 33 20.47 -11.24 0.54
CA ILE A 33 19.32 -11.64 -0.28
C ILE A 33 18.22 -10.56 -0.21
N ASP A 34 17.92 -10.09 1.00
CA ASP A 34 16.92 -9.02 1.20
C ASP A 34 17.33 -7.72 0.52
N ARG A 35 18.62 -7.38 0.54
CA ARG A 35 19.13 -6.19 -0.17
C ARG A 35 18.98 -6.31 -1.68
N ILE A 36 19.28 -7.49 -2.25
CA ILE A 36 19.08 -7.75 -3.68
C ILE A 36 17.59 -7.60 -4.02
N ARG A 37 16.71 -8.19 -3.21
CA ARG A 37 15.27 -8.12 -3.40
C ARG A 37 14.75 -6.68 -3.33
N LEU A 38 15.21 -5.91 -2.33
CA LEU A 38 14.88 -4.50 -2.18
C LEU A 38 15.32 -3.68 -3.39
N ASN A 39 16.55 -3.87 -3.85
CA ASN A 39 17.08 -3.19 -5.04
C ASN A 39 16.28 -3.54 -6.29
N ASN A 40 15.87 -4.80 -6.45
CA ASN A 40 15.03 -5.22 -7.57
C ASN A 40 13.66 -4.53 -7.53
N ILE A 41 13.03 -4.42 -6.36
CA ILE A 41 11.75 -3.70 -6.19
C ILE A 41 11.90 -2.23 -6.60
N ILE A 42 12.96 -1.57 -6.12
CA ILE A 42 13.22 -0.15 -6.41
C ILE A 42 13.46 0.04 -7.90
N HIS A 43 14.37 -0.74 -8.48
CA HIS A 43 14.74 -0.67 -9.89
C HIS A 43 13.56 -0.95 -10.81
N CYS A 44 12.81 -2.03 -10.58
CA CYS A 44 11.64 -2.38 -11.39
C CYS A 44 10.55 -1.31 -11.28
N TYR A 45 10.35 -0.74 -10.09
CA TYR A 45 9.36 0.32 -9.94
C TYR A 45 9.78 1.56 -10.76
N ASP A 46 11.03 1.99 -10.65
CA ASP A 46 11.52 3.18 -11.37
C ASP A 46 11.51 2.99 -12.89
N GLN A 47 11.77 1.76 -13.36
CA GLN A 47 11.76 1.43 -14.78
C GLN A 47 10.35 1.31 -15.37
N PHE A 48 9.42 0.69 -14.65
CA PHE A 48 8.13 0.27 -15.22
C PHE A 48 6.91 1.03 -14.69
N SER A 49 6.97 1.62 -13.49
CA SER A 49 5.87 2.36 -12.86
C SER A 49 6.02 3.88 -12.93
N GLY A 50 6.98 4.36 -13.73
CA GLY A 50 7.24 5.77 -13.95
C GLY A 50 6.09 6.53 -14.61
N GLU A 51 6.28 7.84 -14.73
CA GLU A 51 5.31 8.74 -15.36
C GLU A 51 5.04 8.30 -16.81
N PRO A 52 3.77 8.11 -17.23
CA PRO A 52 3.46 7.83 -18.62
C PRO A 52 4.02 8.91 -19.54
N SER A 53 4.44 8.55 -20.75
CA SER A 53 4.99 9.49 -21.71
C SER A 53 4.04 10.68 -21.97
N SER A 54 4.58 11.84 -22.33
CA SER A 54 3.79 13.03 -22.64
C SER A 54 2.75 12.84 -23.75
N SER A 55 2.99 11.89 -24.66
CA SER A 55 2.05 11.51 -25.72
C SER A 55 0.84 10.72 -25.19
N THR A 56 0.96 10.06 -24.04
CA THR A 56 -0.08 9.22 -23.43
C THR A 56 -0.79 9.91 -22.26
N TYR A 57 -0.16 10.92 -21.65
CA TYR A 57 -0.76 11.71 -20.57
C TYR A 57 -0.50 13.21 -20.76
N CYS A 58 -1.56 13.94 -21.10
CA CYS A 58 -1.59 15.40 -21.11
C CYS A 58 -2.56 15.90 -20.02
N PRO A 59 -2.09 16.61 -18.98
CA PRO A 59 -2.97 17.21 -17.99
C PRO A 59 -3.81 18.32 -18.66
N PRO A 60 -5.15 18.31 -18.50
CA PRO A 60 -5.99 19.37 -19.06
C PRO A 60 -5.68 20.73 -18.41
N SER A 61 -5.66 21.77 -19.23
CA SER A 61 -5.48 23.17 -18.81
C SER A 61 -6.74 23.78 -18.19
N THR A 62 -7.91 23.16 -18.41
CA THR A 62 -9.21 23.59 -17.89
C THR A 62 -9.85 22.51 -17.02
N VAL A 63 -10.96 22.87 -16.36
CA VAL A 63 -11.79 21.89 -15.65
C VAL A 63 -12.30 20.86 -16.66
N LEU A 64 -12.08 19.58 -16.37
CA LEU A 64 -12.52 18.47 -17.21
C LEU A 64 -13.58 17.67 -16.46
N CYS A 65 -14.81 17.69 -16.97
CA CYS A 65 -15.90 16.90 -16.45
C CYS A 65 -15.89 15.52 -17.12
N LEU A 66 -15.83 14.45 -16.33
CA LEU A 66 -15.74 13.07 -16.83
C LEU A 66 -16.80 12.21 -16.18
N ARG A 67 -17.42 11.32 -16.96
CA ARG A 67 -18.16 10.20 -16.38
C ARG A 67 -17.19 9.20 -15.72
N ILE A 68 -17.73 8.24 -14.97
CA ILE A 68 -16.91 7.28 -14.23
C ILE A 68 -16.07 6.41 -15.17
N ASP A 69 -16.67 5.91 -16.26
CA ASP A 69 -15.99 5.14 -17.30
C ASP A 69 -14.83 5.93 -17.92
N GLU A 70 -15.06 7.19 -18.29
CA GLU A 70 -14.06 8.09 -18.86
C GLU A 70 -12.93 8.40 -17.86
N PHE A 71 -13.28 8.58 -16.59
CA PHE A 71 -12.31 8.79 -15.52
C PHE A 71 -11.34 7.61 -15.39
N PHE A 72 -11.85 6.37 -15.38
CA PHE A 72 -11.01 5.18 -15.31
C PHE A 72 -10.25 4.89 -16.61
N ASN A 73 -10.84 5.19 -17.77
CA ASN A 73 -10.16 5.14 -19.07
C ASN A 73 -8.87 5.97 -19.07
N ARG A 74 -8.90 7.18 -18.48
CA ARG A 74 -7.69 8.01 -18.36
C ARG A 74 -6.61 7.43 -17.44
N LYS A 75 -6.93 6.43 -16.62
CA LYS A 75 -5.97 5.72 -15.76
C LYS A 75 -5.36 4.49 -16.43
N LYS A 76 -5.84 4.10 -17.62
CA LYS A 76 -5.32 2.95 -18.40
C LYS A 76 -3.79 2.91 -18.50
N PRO A 77 -3.07 3.99 -18.85
CA PRO A 77 -1.60 3.95 -18.94
C PRO A 77 -0.93 3.59 -17.61
N ILE A 78 -1.49 4.07 -16.49
CA ILE A 78 -0.96 3.77 -15.15
C ILE A 78 -1.18 2.30 -14.80
N PHE A 79 -2.34 1.74 -15.15
CA PHE A 79 -2.62 0.32 -14.94
C PHE A 79 -1.68 -0.57 -15.74
N ILE A 80 -1.41 -0.24 -17.00
CA ILE A 80 -0.46 -0.97 -17.85
C ILE A 80 0.95 -0.94 -17.24
N ASN A 81 1.40 0.24 -16.80
CA ASN A 81 2.69 0.41 -16.13
C ASN A 81 2.79 -0.45 -14.86
N PHE A 82 1.74 -0.48 -14.05
CA PHE A 82 1.70 -1.34 -12.86
C PHE A 82 1.73 -2.83 -13.19
N ILE A 83 0.95 -3.28 -14.17
CA ILE A 83 0.97 -4.69 -14.57
C ILE A 83 2.35 -5.07 -15.09
N SER A 84 2.99 -4.19 -15.88
CA SER A 84 4.37 -4.38 -16.32
C SER A 84 5.33 -4.51 -15.14
N TYR A 85 5.24 -3.61 -14.15
CA TYR A 85 6.03 -3.69 -12.93
C TYR A 85 5.85 -5.02 -12.18
N PHE A 86 4.61 -5.44 -11.92
CA PHE A 86 4.34 -6.66 -11.18
C PHE A 86 4.77 -7.93 -11.92
N LYS A 87 4.69 -7.96 -13.25
CA LYS A 87 5.21 -9.07 -14.08
C LYS A 87 6.72 -9.30 -13.91
N HIS A 88 7.47 -8.28 -13.51
CA HIS A 88 8.91 -8.39 -13.23
C HIS A 88 9.23 -8.82 -11.80
N LEU A 89 8.23 -9.01 -10.93
CA LEU A 89 8.44 -9.62 -9.61
C LEU A 89 8.50 -11.15 -9.75
N PRO A 90 9.63 -11.80 -9.39
CA PRO A 90 9.75 -13.26 -9.49
C PRO A 90 8.65 -14.01 -8.75
N GLU A 91 8.21 -13.49 -7.60
CA GLU A 91 7.22 -14.10 -6.73
C GLU A 91 5.85 -14.19 -7.40
N LEU A 92 5.48 -13.21 -8.23
CA LEU A 92 4.24 -13.28 -8.99
C LEU A 92 4.27 -14.43 -10.01
N GLN A 93 5.43 -14.68 -10.62
CA GLN A 93 5.62 -15.73 -11.62
C GLN A 93 5.49 -17.14 -11.04
N THR A 94 5.57 -17.28 -9.71
CA THR A 94 5.35 -18.56 -9.01
C THR A 94 3.86 -18.91 -8.84
N LEU A 95 2.97 -17.96 -9.10
CA LEU A 95 1.52 -18.14 -9.00
C LEU A 95 0.94 -18.57 -10.35
N ASN A 96 -0.19 -19.29 -10.32
CA ASN A 96 -0.95 -19.63 -11.51
C ASN A 96 -1.62 -18.37 -12.09
N VAL A 97 -1.85 -18.40 -13.39
CA VAL A 97 -2.36 -17.24 -14.15
C VAL A 97 -3.68 -16.71 -13.60
N ASP A 98 -4.60 -17.60 -13.18
CA ASP A 98 -5.90 -17.18 -12.64
C ASP A 98 -5.74 -16.34 -11.36
N ASP A 99 -4.84 -16.77 -10.46
CA ASP A 99 -4.54 -16.04 -9.23
C ASP A 99 -3.80 -14.73 -9.53
N GLN A 100 -2.86 -14.72 -10.48
CA GLN A 100 -2.19 -13.48 -10.91
C GLN A 100 -3.19 -12.44 -11.42
N VAL A 101 -4.10 -12.86 -12.32
CA VAL A 101 -5.16 -12.01 -12.87
C VAL A 101 -6.08 -11.52 -11.76
N SER A 102 -6.43 -12.38 -10.82
CA SER A 102 -7.29 -12.03 -9.70
C SER A 102 -6.66 -11.02 -8.76
N LEU A 103 -5.37 -11.14 -8.45
CA LEU A 103 -4.64 -10.14 -7.65
C LEU A 103 -4.63 -8.78 -8.34
N ILE A 104 -4.36 -8.75 -9.65
CA ILE A 104 -4.40 -7.51 -10.44
C ILE A 104 -5.79 -6.89 -10.38
N LYS A 105 -6.85 -7.65 -10.69
CA LYS A 105 -8.23 -7.13 -10.69
C LYS A 105 -8.59 -6.54 -9.33
N GLN A 106 -8.41 -7.30 -8.27
CA GLN A 106 -8.88 -6.93 -6.93
C GLN A 106 -8.09 -5.77 -6.34
N ASN A 107 -6.78 -5.73 -6.53
CA ASN A 107 -5.93 -4.82 -5.76
C ASN A 107 -5.54 -3.55 -6.51
N ILE A 108 -5.62 -3.50 -7.86
CA ILE A 108 -5.08 -2.37 -8.63
C ILE A 108 -5.66 -1.01 -8.22
N ARG A 109 -6.95 -0.94 -7.84
CA ARG A 109 -7.59 0.32 -7.39
C ARG A 109 -6.97 0.86 -6.10
N LEU A 110 -6.65 -0.02 -5.16
CA LEU A 110 -6.00 0.33 -3.89
C LEU A 110 -4.60 0.93 -4.10
N LEU A 111 -3.94 0.55 -5.20
CA LEU A 111 -2.58 0.99 -5.52
C LEU A 111 -2.55 2.36 -6.20
N ILE A 112 -3.66 2.81 -6.80
CA ILE A 112 -3.74 4.09 -7.51
C ILE A 112 -3.28 5.24 -6.60
N PRO A 113 -3.85 5.48 -5.39
CA PRO A 113 -3.44 6.62 -4.58
C PRO A 113 -1.95 6.63 -4.23
N LEU A 114 -1.37 5.45 -3.94
CA LEU A 114 0.05 5.31 -3.60
C LEU A 114 0.92 5.65 -4.81
N ASN A 115 0.55 5.18 -6.00
CA ASN A 115 1.25 5.53 -7.23
C ASN A 115 1.22 7.04 -7.49
N TYR A 116 0.04 7.65 -7.33
CA TYR A 116 -0.10 9.08 -7.52
C TYR A 116 0.74 9.86 -6.51
N ALA A 117 0.87 9.40 -5.27
CA ALA A 117 1.77 9.99 -4.30
C ALA A 117 3.23 9.94 -4.79
N LEU A 118 3.68 8.76 -5.23
CA LEU A 118 5.03 8.54 -5.78
C LEU A 118 5.31 9.47 -6.97
N LEU A 119 4.43 9.48 -7.97
CA LEU A 119 4.57 10.33 -9.16
C LEU A 119 4.61 11.82 -8.80
N LYS A 120 3.69 12.30 -7.96
CA LYS A 120 3.61 13.72 -7.56
C LYS A 120 4.85 14.22 -6.83
N THR A 121 5.52 13.39 -6.04
CA THR A 121 6.67 13.86 -5.27
C THR A 121 7.88 14.19 -6.12
N HIS A 122 8.01 13.63 -7.32
CA HIS A 122 9.12 13.95 -8.21
C HIS A 122 9.07 15.43 -8.64
N ILE A 123 10.19 16.15 -8.53
CA ILE A 123 10.24 17.62 -8.66
C ILE A 123 9.72 18.14 -10.00
N ASN A 124 9.96 17.37 -11.06
CA ASN A 124 9.57 17.71 -12.43
C ASN A 124 8.29 16.97 -12.88
N SER A 125 7.53 16.37 -11.96
CA SER A 125 6.36 15.59 -12.38
C SER A 125 5.19 16.50 -12.76
N LYS A 126 4.56 16.18 -13.89
CA LYS A 126 3.34 16.86 -14.34
C LYS A 126 2.13 16.50 -13.47
N PHE A 127 2.25 15.47 -12.64
CA PHE A 127 1.21 15.08 -11.69
C PHE A 127 1.10 16.05 -10.50
N ARG A 128 2.13 16.89 -10.26
CA ARG A 128 2.08 17.97 -9.27
C ARG A 128 1.00 18.99 -9.60
N GLU A 129 0.94 19.38 -10.87
CA GLU A 129 -0.09 20.25 -11.42
C GLU A 129 -1.35 19.43 -11.61
N THR A 130 -2.09 19.23 -10.52
CA THR A 130 -3.24 18.33 -10.55
C THR A 130 -4.33 18.98 -11.40
N PRO A 131 -4.72 18.38 -12.53
CA PRO A 131 -5.79 18.94 -13.34
C PRO A 131 -7.08 19.00 -12.53
N ARG A 132 -7.90 20.03 -12.76
CA ARG A 132 -9.23 20.13 -12.14
C ARG A 132 -10.17 19.13 -12.81
N ILE A 133 -10.09 17.86 -12.42
CA ILE A 133 -11.01 16.82 -12.90
C ILE A 133 -12.22 16.77 -11.97
N GLN A 134 -13.41 16.82 -12.55
CA GLN A 134 -14.66 16.63 -11.85
C GLN A 134 -15.35 15.38 -12.40
N THR A 135 -15.58 14.38 -11.56
CA THR A 135 -16.44 13.28 -12.00
C THR A 135 -17.90 13.73 -11.95
N ILE A 136 -18.62 13.53 -13.05
CA ILE A 136 -20.03 13.86 -13.22
C ILE A 136 -20.86 12.58 -13.36
N GLY A 137 -22.16 12.68 -13.10
CA GLY A 137 -23.07 11.53 -13.15
C GLY A 137 -22.97 10.57 -11.96
N CYS A 138 -22.05 10.81 -11.02
CA CYS A 138 -21.96 10.05 -9.78
C CYS A 138 -23.16 10.33 -8.85
N ILE A 139 -23.70 9.29 -8.21
CA ILE A 139 -24.63 9.44 -7.09
C ILE A 139 -24.13 10.48 -6.06
N ASN A 140 -25.05 11.33 -5.58
CA ASN A 140 -24.77 12.44 -4.66
C ASN A 140 -23.73 13.46 -5.17
N ASN A 141 -23.48 13.53 -6.48
CA ASN A 141 -22.47 14.40 -7.10
C ASN A 141 -21.06 14.18 -6.51
N VAL A 142 -20.74 12.96 -6.07
CA VAL A 142 -19.44 12.67 -5.46
C VAL A 142 -18.33 12.79 -6.51
N ASN A 143 -17.28 13.54 -6.18
CA ASN A 143 -16.09 13.66 -7.00
C ASN A 143 -15.06 12.57 -6.66
N LEU A 144 -15.05 11.46 -7.42
CA LEU A 144 -14.10 10.36 -7.22
C LEU A 144 -12.65 10.81 -7.40
N HIS A 145 -12.39 11.76 -8.31
CA HIS A 145 -11.04 12.27 -8.50
C HIS A 145 -10.49 12.90 -7.23
N GLU A 146 -11.30 13.71 -6.53
CA GLU A 146 -10.90 14.35 -5.28
C GLU A 146 -10.74 13.35 -4.13
N MET A 147 -11.53 12.26 -4.10
CA MET A 147 -11.31 11.17 -3.14
C MET A 147 -9.94 10.49 -3.36
N PHE A 148 -9.63 10.10 -4.60
CA PHE A 148 -8.32 9.54 -4.95
C PHE A 148 -7.17 10.54 -4.70
N ARG A 149 -7.39 11.83 -4.98
CA ARG A 149 -6.41 12.88 -4.75
C ARG A 149 -6.12 13.06 -3.27
N SER A 150 -7.15 13.13 -2.43
CA SER A 150 -7.04 13.25 -0.98
C SER A 150 -6.25 12.07 -0.41
N LEU A 151 -6.59 10.84 -0.83
CA LEU A 151 -5.84 9.64 -0.46
C LEU A 151 -4.38 9.72 -0.88
N SER A 152 -4.11 10.09 -2.13
CA SER A 152 -2.74 10.25 -2.62
C SER A 152 -1.96 11.28 -1.81
N ASN A 153 -2.57 12.43 -1.51
CA ASN A 153 -1.94 13.48 -0.71
C ASN A 153 -1.61 13.01 0.71
N SER A 154 -2.42 12.10 1.26
CA SER A 154 -2.16 11.52 2.58
C SER A 154 -0.89 10.68 2.62
N PHE A 155 -0.34 10.20 1.50
CA PHE A 155 0.92 9.43 1.46
C PHE A 155 2.14 10.26 1.05
N VAL A 156 1.97 11.52 0.64
CA VAL A 156 3.07 12.37 0.14
C VAL A 156 4.16 12.59 1.19
N ASP A 157 3.79 12.68 2.47
CA ASP A 157 4.73 12.80 3.58
C ASP A 157 5.65 11.57 3.69
N PHE A 158 5.09 10.36 3.59
CA PHE A 158 5.87 9.12 3.55
C PHE A 158 6.80 9.06 2.35
N VAL A 159 6.30 9.42 1.16
CA VAL A 159 7.13 9.40 -0.05
C VAL A 159 8.28 10.42 0.03
N THR A 160 8.01 11.62 0.55
CA THR A 160 9.02 12.67 0.70
C THR A 160 10.07 12.28 1.74
N TYR A 161 9.66 11.59 2.80
CA TYR A 161 10.55 11.08 3.83
C TYR A 161 11.40 9.92 3.30
N ASP A 162 10.76 8.91 2.71
CA ASP A 162 11.42 7.75 2.11
C ASP A 162 10.50 7.03 1.09
N PRO A 163 10.75 7.17 -0.22
CA PRO A 163 9.91 6.56 -1.24
C PRO A 163 9.98 5.03 -1.24
N VAL A 164 11.05 4.43 -0.69
CA VAL A 164 11.22 2.97 -0.64
C VAL A 164 10.13 2.32 0.22
N ILE A 165 9.73 2.98 1.32
CA ILE A 165 8.64 2.51 2.19
C ILE A 165 7.35 2.37 1.39
N VAL A 166 7.03 3.36 0.56
CA VAL A 166 5.78 3.35 -0.21
C VAL A 166 5.84 2.35 -1.37
N LYS A 167 7.01 2.19 -2.03
CA LYS A 167 7.22 1.15 -3.04
C LYS A 167 7.02 -0.26 -2.46
N LEU A 168 7.57 -0.54 -1.28
CA LEU A 168 7.36 -1.81 -0.57
C LEU A 168 5.88 -1.99 -0.17
N LEU A 169 5.25 -0.94 0.33
CA LEU A 169 3.82 -0.97 0.66
C LEU A 169 2.96 -1.31 -0.57
N VAL A 170 3.27 -0.75 -1.74
CA VAL A 170 2.58 -1.09 -3.01
C VAL A 170 2.65 -2.60 -3.29
N VAL A 171 3.81 -3.23 -3.10
CA VAL A 171 3.99 -4.68 -3.29
C VAL A 171 3.19 -5.49 -2.25
N ILE A 172 3.24 -5.10 -0.98
CA ILE A 172 2.49 -5.75 0.11
C ILE A 172 0.98 -5.69 -0.16
N LEU A 173 0.48 -4.53 -0.58
CA LEU A 173 -0.94 -4.34 -0.91
C LEU A 173 -1.35 -5.12 -2.16
N PHE A 174 -0.46 -5.24 -3.15
CA PHE A 174 -0.71 -6.04 -4.34
C PHE A 174 -0.90 -7.54 -4.02
N PHE A 175 -0.10 -8.10 -3.12
CA PHE A 175 -0.22 -9.50 -2.68
C PHE A 175 -1.25 -9.70 -1.56
N THR A 176 -2.17 -8.77 -1.33
CA THR A 176 -3.22 -8.95 -0.33
C THR A 176 -4.34 -9.83 -0.89
N ALA A 177 -4.50 -11.02 -0.32
CA ALA A 177 -5.45 -12.02 -0.82
C ALA A 177 -6.90 -11.86 -0.30
N ASN A 178 -7.11 -11.03 0.72
CA ASN A 178 -8.46 -10.73 1.18
C ASN A 178 -8.86 -9.39 0.56
N PRO A 179 -9.91 -9.31 -0.30
CA PRO A 179 -10.41 -8.02 -0.73
C PRO A 179 -10.79 -7.27 0.55
N LEU A 180 -9.96 -6.28 0.87
CA LEU A 180 -10.02 -5.50 2.09
C LEU A 180 -11.29 -4.68 2.19
N THR A 181 -12.01 -4.61 1.07
CA THR A 181 -13.30 -4.01 0.95
C THR A 181 -14.34 -5.10 1.18
N THR A 182 -15.19 -4.89 2.18
CA THR A 182 -16.39 -5.74 2.45
C THR A 182 -17.39 -5.77 1.28
N ARG A 183 -17.04 -5.00 0.27
CA ARG A 183 -17.83 -4.38 -0.76
C ARG A 183 -16.93 -4.21 -1.99
N SER A 184 -16.14 -5.21 -2.37
CA SER A 184 -15.47 -5.18 -3.68
C SER A 184 -16.53 -5.10 -4.78
N ILE A 185 -16.26 -4.35 -5.86
CA ILE A 185 -17.14 -4.36 -7.04
C ILE A 185 -17.06 -5.67 -7.83
N TYR A 186 -16.05 -6.50 -7.54
CA TYR A 186 -15.87 -7.80 -8.16
C TYR A 186 -16.38 -8.92 -7.27
N ASP A 187 -16.68 -10.06 -7.88
CA ASP A 187 -17.05 -11.27 -7.18
C ASP A 187 -15.96 -11.72 -6.19
N PRO A 188 -16.35 -12.36 -5.08
CA PRO A 188 -15.41 -12.94 -4.15
C PRO A 188 -14.57 -14.01 -4.86
N VAL A 189 -13.25 -13.78 -4.91
CA VAL A 189 -12.30 -14.69 -5.55
C VAL A 189 -11.88 -15.78 -4.58
N GLN A 190 -11.89 -17.02 -5.06
CA GLN A 190 -11.22 -18.13 -4.39
C GLN A 190 -9.84 -18.34 -5.01
N PHE A 191 -8.80 -17.90 -4.31
CA PHE A 191 -7.43 -18.09 -4.75
C PHE A 191 -7.00 -19.56 -4.60
N LYS A 192 -6.52 -20.17 -5.68
CA LYS A 192 -6.04 -21.57 -5.66
C LYS A 192 -4.78 -21.71 -4.80
N GLN A 193 -3.90 -20.71 -4.84
CA GLN A 193 -2.63 -20.65 -4.11
C GLN A 193 -2.66 -19.62 -2.98
N LEU A 194 -3.78 -19.50 -2.26
CA LEU A 194 -3.96 -18.56 -1.16
C LEU A 194 -2.81 -18.56 -0.13
N ASN A 195 -2.31 -19.75 0.23
CA ASN A 195 -1.21 -19.87 1.20
C ASN A 195 0.10 -19.28 0.66
N ASN A 196 0.42 -19.51 -0.62
CA ASN A 196 1.62 -18.95 -1.24
C ASN A 196 1.52 -17.42 -1.31
N ILE A 197 0.35 -16.89 -1.68
CA ILE A 197 0.11 -15.43 -1.71
C ILE A 197 0.35 -14.81 -0.33
N LYS A 198 -0.21 -15.42 0.73
CA LYS A 198 0.01 -14.97 2.12
C LYS A 198 1.48 -15.04 2.53
N GLN A 199 2.19 -16.09 2.13
CA GLN A 199 3.63 -16.22 2.40
C GLN A 199 4.44 -15.12 1.70
N ILE A 200 4.15 -14.85 0.43
CA ILE A 200 4.78 -13.77 -0.35
C ILE A 200 4.53 -12.42 0.33
N GLN A 201 3.27 -12.13 0.69
CA GLN A 201 2.89 -10.90 1.38
C GLN A 201 3.61 -10.73 2.73
N SER A 202 3.61 -11.77 3.56
CA SER A 202 4.30 -11.77 4.86
C SER A 202 5.79 -11.52 4.68
N SER A 203 6.41 -12.15 3.67
CA SER A 203 7.83 -11.97 3.38
C SER A 203 8.19 -10.54 2.98
N TYR A 204 7.36 -9.85 2.19
CA TYR A 204 7.57 -8.42 1.90
C TYR A 204 7.26 -7.51 3.09
N THR A 205 6.33 -7.90 3.95
CA THR A 205 6.02 -7.18 5.20
C THR A 205 7.20 -7.23 6.16
N GLU A 206 7.82 -8.41 6.30
CA GLU A 206 9.05 -8.60 7.05
C GLU A 206 10.22 -7.81 6.45
N LEU A 207 10.39 -7.84 5.13
CA LEU A 207 11.40 -7.03 4.44
C LEU A 207 11.25 -5.54 4.74
N LEU A 208 10.02 -5.02 4.72
CA LEU A 208 9.72 -3.63 5.06
C LEU A 208 10.05 -3.33 6.52
N TRP A 209 9.69 -4.23 7.43
CA TRP A 209 10.00 -4.08 8.85
C TRP A 209 11.51 -4.04 9.11
N LEU A 210 12.26 -5.01 8.56
CA LEU A 210 13.72 -5.08 8.67
C LEU A 210 14.39 -3.85 8.05
N TYR A 211 13.90 -3.38 6.91
CA TYR A 211 14.36 -2.14 6.28
C TYR A 211 14.18 -0.93 7.20
N MET A 212 13.01 -0.78 7.82
CA MET A 212 12.77 0.32 8.75
C MET A 212 13.64 0.21 10.00
N LEU A 213 13.81 -1.00 10.55
CA LEU A 213 14.65 -1.25 11.71
C LEU A 213 16.11 -0.87 11.45
N GLU A 214 16.68 -1.37 10.34
CA GLU A 214 18.07 -1.08 9.98
C GLU A 214 18.30 0.42 9.76
N LYS A 215 17.37 1.08 9.04
CA LYS A 215 17.57 2.47 8.59
C LYS A 215 17.25 3.52 9.66
N TYR A 216 16.23 3.28 10.48
CA TYR A 216 15.70 4.29 11.41
C TYR A 216 15.86 3.91 12.89
N GLY A 217 16.23 2.67 13.18
CA GLY A 217 16.25 2.12 14.52
C GLY A 217 14.84 1.75 15.02
N GLU A 218 14.79 0.91 16.05
CA GLU A 218 13.58 0.29 16.57
C GLU A 218 12.44 1.28 16.86
N GLN A 219 12.71 2.33 17.64
CA GLN A 219 11.69 3.28 18.08
C GLN A 219 11.04 4.02 16.89
N ASN A 220 11.84 4.51 15.95
CA ASN A 220 11.32 5.19 14.77
C ASN A 220 10.64 4.21 13.81
N ALA A 221 11.15 2.98 13.67
CA ALA A 221 10.52 1.94 12.88
C ALA A 221 9.11 1.62 13.41
N ILE A 222 8.93 1.47 14.73
CA ILE A 222 7.61 1.28 15.35
C ILE A 222 6.67 2.44 15.00
N ILE A 223 7.14 3.69 15.15
CA ILE A 223 6.33 4.88 14.86
C ILE A 223 5.93 4.94 13.37
N LEU A 224 6.88 4.70 12.47
CA LEU A 224 6.64 4.71 11.02
C LEU A 224 5.67 3.61 10.62
N PHE A 225 5.88 2.39 11.11
CA PHE A 225 5.02 1.25 10.82
C PHE A 225 3.61 1.46 11.35
N THR A 226 3.45 1.99 12.57
CA THR A 226 2.14 2.33 13.15
C THR A 226 1.43 3.39 12.32
N LYS A 227 2.11 4.49 11.97
CA LYS A 227 1.53 5.54 11.10
C LYS A 227 1.11 4.98 9.75
N MET A 228 1.90 4.08 9.18
CA MET A 228 1.59 3.43 7.91
C MET A 228 0.33 2.57 8.01
N ILE A 229 0.18 1.77 9.08
CA ILE A 229 -1.04 1.00 9.35
C ILE A 229 -2.25 1.94 9.45
N THR A 230 -2.16 3.04 10.19
CA THR A 230 -3.27 4.00 10.31
C THR A 230 -3.69 4.57 8.95
N LYS A 231 -2.72 4.99 8.12
CA LYS A 231 -3.03 5.49 6.76
C LYS A 231 -3.61 4.41 5.87
N TYR A 232 -3.15 3.17 6.01
CA TYR A 232 -3.69 2.03 5.29
C TYR A 232 -5.15 1.71 5.69
N LEU A 233 -5.49 1.74 6.98
CA LEU A 233 -6.87 1.58 7.42
C LEU A 233 -7.78 2.69 6.88
N TYR A 234 -7.29 3.93 6.87
CA TYR A 234 -8.01 5.04 6.25
C TYR A 234 -8.20 4.84 4.74
N LEU A 235 -7.17 4.35 4.03
CA LEU A 235 -7.23 4.01 2.62
C LEU A 235 -8.34 2.98 2.34
N GLN A 236 -8.45 1.93 3.15
CA GLN A 236 -9.50 0.92 3.00
C GLN A 236 -10.90 1.56 3.11
N ILE A 237 -11.16 2.34 4.15
CA ILE A 237 -12.46 2.99 4.37
C ILE A 237 -12.88 3.83 3.17
N VAL A 238 -11.96 4.63 2.61
CA VAL A 238 -12.27 5.50 1.47
C VAL A 238 -12.49 4.67 0.20
N ILE A 239 -11.72 3.61 -0.02
CA ILE A 239 -11.86 2.75 -1.20
C ILE A 239 -13.17 1.94 -1.13
N ASP A 240 -13.59 1.47 0.05
CA ASP A 240 -14.94 0.89 0.25
C ASP A 240 -16.04 1.89 -0.16
N GLY A 241 -15.86 3.16 0.20
CA GLY A 241 -16.76 4.24 -0.23
C GLY A 241 -16.80 4.42 -1.74
N ILE A 242 -15.63 4.43 -2.40
CA ILE A 242 -15.50 4.52 -3.85
C ILE A 242 -16.18 3.31 -4.53
N ASP A 243 -15.92 2.09 -4.06
CA ASP A 243 -16.51 0.87 -4.60
C ASP A 243 -18.04 0.84 -4.38
N SER A 244 -18.53 1.42 -3.28
CA SER A 244 -19.98 1.60 -3.07
C SER A 244 -20.58 2.56 -4.08
N ILE A 245 -19.92 3.68 -4.37
CA ILE A 245 -20.38 4.67 -5.36
C ILE A 245 -20.40 4.04 -6.75
N ILE A 246 -19.32 3.35 -7.15
CA ILE A 246 -19.22 2.70 -8.47
C ILE A 246 -20.39 1.73 -8.68
N ARG A 247 -20.69 0.89 -7.69
CA ARG A 247 -21.80 -0.06 -7.80
C ARG A 247 -23.15 0.60 -7.99
N MET A 248 -23.38 1.72 -7.32
CA MET A 248 -24.66 2.44 -7.38
C MET A 248 -24.88 3.16 -8.71
N ASN A 249 -23.85 3.39 -9.52
CA ASN A 249 -23.96 4.16 -10.75
C ASN A 249 -24.30 3.31 -12.00
N ASN A 250 -24.56 2.01 -11.87
CA ASN A 250 -24.84 1.07 -12.98
C ASN A 250 -23.78 1.02 -14.10
N ASP A 251 -22.71 1.81 -14.02
CA ASP A 251 -21.57 1.83 -14.95
C ASP A 251 -20.55 0.70 -14.71
N ILE A 252 -20.89 -0.27 -13.85
CA ILE A 252 -20.02 -1.41 -13.51
C ILE A 252 -19.61 -2.16 -14.79
N ASP A 253 -20.56 -2.42 -15.69
CA ASP A 253 -20.31 -3.19 -16.92
C ASP A 253 -19.25 -2.52 -17.81
N ASN A 254 -19.25 -1.17 -17.86
CA ASN A 254 -18.27 -0.39 -18.61
C ASN A 254 -16.87 -0.46 -17.97
N ILE A 255 -16.81 -0.47 -16.63
CA ILE A 255 -15.55 -0.60 -15.87
C ILE A 255 -15.01 -2.03 -15.96
N ASP A 256 -15.88 -3.03 -15.94
CA ASP A 256 -15.48 -4.43 -16.09
C ASP A 256 -14.97 -4.71 -17.50
N SER A 257 -15.62 -4.17 -18.54
CA SER A 257 -15.11 -4.23 -19.91
C SER A 257 -13.72 -3.59 -20.03
N LEU A 258 -13.52 -2.44 -19.38
CA LEU A 258 -12.23 -1.77 -19.30
C LEU A 258 -11.16 -2.66 -18.63
N MET A 259 -11.49 -3.26 -17.49
CA MET A 259 -10.60 -4.14 -16.74
C MET A 259 -10.28 -5.44 -17.50
N GLN A 260 -11.26 -6.01 -18.21
CA GLN A 260 -11.03 -7.13 -19.13
C GLN A 260 -10.08 -6.74 -20.26
N SER A 261 -10.22 -5.53 -20.82
CA SER A 261 -9.32 -5.04 -21.87
C SER A 261 -7.87 -4.96 -21.40
N PHE A 262 -7.61 -4.63 -20.12
CA PHE A 262 -6.24 -4.59 -19.58
C PHE A 262 -5.61 -5.96 -19.50
N LEU A 263 -6.41 -7.00 -19.24
CA LEU A 263 -5.94 -8.37 -19.09
C LEU A 263 -5.77 -9.08 -20.44
N GLN A 264 -6.47 -8.61 -21.48
CA GLN A 264 -6.30 -9.07 -22.85
C GLN A 264 -5.13 -8.39 -23.58
N LEU A 265 -4.73 -7.19 -23.14
CA LEU A 265 -3.59 -6.42 -23.68
C LEU A 265 -2.24 -6.88 -23.10
N THR A 266 -2.22 -8.00 -22.37
CA THR A 266 -1.07 -8.52 -21.63
C THR A 266 -0.82 -9.98 -21.91
#